data_AF-A0A6P0JQ32-F1
#
_entry.id   AF-A0A6P0JQ32-F1
#
_cell.length_a   1.000
_cell.length_b   1.000
_cell.length_c   1.000
_cell.angle_alpha   90.00
_cell.angle_beta   90.00
_cell.angle_gamma   90.00
#
_symmetry.space_group_name_H-M   'P 1'
#
loop_
_entity.id
_entity.type
_entity.pdbx_description
1 polymer ?
#
loop_
_entity_poly.entity_id
_entity_poly.type
_entity_poly.pdbx_seq_one_letter_code
_entity_poly.pdbx_strand_id
1 'polypeptide(L)'
;MSSLLKRLIQSLQVLTQEILRLPIRLSRMLARWFTLRRESQAGFVLPTVVMVILVVTLITSAIVIRSTDRAQNASNMRVSQVVLNSALPAVERAKLKLDAAFEDPTLPQGTPSDLSLNKVLEKSKYQLGDEVRLQLAIDFRKNNGSIGEDGKIQPEEALGLDKSEVSRTAWRYPVDTDGNGKFDSFTLYGIYFRTPGRDETGVAYERERLPLDARTPPQASATNQGVCAEALGTSASLVGAEGWNKIEGVLKKSFYIYTATVPITDPKEGNLLQNNNNFEAYQGNTAFAGLEYQQDRVRIPLGNNAIVYEDDLDMFSGPPFRVNGRVVVNSNLHAGESSGLYFYQVSSDESCFYEAENAKMIVGGNITNDRVGSTDGGTDEVDVDLFRGRKQDPAEAEINSSTKSTSSSNSSEVAYNTQAFEERISLLVEEAMGQNPNNDPEDIQDRINDRMNADVNPETDFDKVRREELEVWFRNRTRRVPFQEVGFGEDGTGGKTNVLEGKGTDLLRPIDEWHYPKKANDLLKIREQNPPATDPEDLKQEDPPTIEKLLGDRLLAGNNLPAFWLDESIDEFVGELGEQELSVEWTDAGFPIAVVPIGSFRPLNG
;
A
#
# COMPACT_ATOMS: atom_id res chain seq x y z
N MET A 1 53.18 24.81 -16.15
CA MET A 1 52.93 24.04 -14.90
C MET A 1 54.15 23.32 -14.31
N SER A 2 55.21 22.97 -15.06
CA SER A 2 56.29 22.12 -14.51
C SER A 2 57.30 22.81 -13.58
N SER A 3 57.41 24.15 -13.57
CA SER A 3 58.37 24.86 -12.69
C SER A 3 57.83 25.09 -11.28
N LEU A 4 56.52 25.26 -11.11
CA LEU A 4 55.88 25.43 -9.81
C LEU A 4 55.87 24.12 -9.02
N LEU A 5 55.56 22.99 -9.68
CA LEU A 5 55.60 21.67 -9.06
C LEU A 5 57.02 21.30 -8.57
N LYS A 6 58.05 21.62 -9.37
CA LYS A 6 59.46 21.41 -8.98
C LYS A 6 59.87 22.27 -7.78
N ARG A 7 59.42 23.53 -7.72
CA ARG A 7 59.67 24.41 -6.57
C ARG A 7 58.94 23.93 -5.32
N LEU A 8 57.72 23.40 -5.47
CA LEU A 8 56.95 22.86 -4.35
C LEU A 8 57.59 21.58 -3.80
N ILE A 9 58.03 20.67 -4.67
CA ILE A 9 58.75 19.45 -4.28
C ILE A 9 60.09 19.79 -3.61
N GLN A 10 60.84 20.76 -4.13
CA GLN A 10 62.08 21.23 -3.48
C GLN A 10 61.81 21.85 -2.11
N SER A 11 60.73 22.62 -1.96
CA SER A 11 60.36 23.18 -0.65
C SER A 11 59.94 22.11 0.35
N LEU A 12 59.20 21.08 -0.09
CA LEU A 12 58.81 19.92 0.73
C LEU A 12 60.02 19.06 1.10
N GLN A 13 61.00 18.89 0.22
CA GLN A 13 62.24 18.17 0.52
C GLN A 13 63.11 18.91 1.54
N VAL A 14 63.17 20.24 1.48
CA VAL A 14 63.88 21.05 2.48
C VAL A 14 63.15 21.01 3.83
N LEU A 15 61.82 21.10 3.83
CA LEU A 15 61.00 21.00 5.05
C LEU A 15 61.13 19.62 5.72
N THR A 16 61.05 18.53 4.95
CA THR A 16 61.19 17.17 5.48
C THR A 16 62.60 16.89 5.99
N GLN A 17 63.64 17.42 5.34
CA GLN A 17 65.02 17.33 5.83
C GLN A 17 65.26 18.12 7.12
N GLU A 18 64.63 19.27 7.32
CA GLU A 18 64.72 20.02 8.58
C GLU A 18 63.88 19.36 9.70
N ILE A 19 62.70 18.81 9.40
CA ILE A 19 61.86 18.08 10.37
C ILE A 19 62.55 16.80 10.89
N LEU A 20 63.24 16.05 10.01
CA LEU A 20 64.00 14.86 10.42
C LEU A 20 65.26 15.19 11.24
N ARG A 21 65.81 16.40 11.12
CA ARG A 21 67.01 16.84 11.86
C ARG A 21 66.68 17.54 13.19
N LEU A 22 65.46 18.04 13.35
CA LEU A 22 64.96 18.65 14.59
C LEU A 22 65.08 17.75 15.83
N PRO A 23 64.72 16.45 15.83
CA PRO A 23 64.83 15.61 17.04
C PRO A 23 66.29 15.37 17.45
N ILE A 24 67.23 15.34 16.50
CA ILE A 24 68.67 15.16 16.76
C ILE A 24 69.30 16.46 17.28
N ARG A 25 68.87 17.62 16.78
CA ARG A 25 69.30 18.92 17.29
C ARG A 25 68.75 19.17 18.70
N LEU A 26 67.47 18.86 18.94
CA LEU A 26 66.83 18.98 20.25
C LEU A 26 67.47 18.03 21.29
N SER A 27 67.75 16.78 20.94
CA SER A 27 68.40 15.83 21.86
C SER A 27 69.83 16.22 22.22
N ARG A 28 70.61 16.78 21.27
CA ARG A 28 71.95 17.31 21.55
C ARG A 28 71.92 18.58 22.40
N MET A 29 70.90 19.41 22.23
CA MET A 29 70.72 20.64 23.01
C MET A 29 70.31 20.30 24.46
N LEU A 30 69.44 19.30 24.65
CA LEU A 30 69.08 18.74 25.95
C LEU A 30 70.26 18.04 26.63
N ALA A 31 71.05 17.23 25.91
CA ALA A 31 72.21 16.53 26.47
C ALA A 31 73.33 17.49 26.95
N ARG A 32 73.52 18.63 26.26
CA ARG A 32 74.44 19.70 26.71
C ARG A 32 73.93 20.46 27.93
N TRP A 33 72.63 20.51 28.14
CA TRP A 33 72.03 21.13 29.33
C TRP A 33 72.09 20.25 30.57
N PHE A 34 72.03 18.92 30.41
CA PHE A 34 72.18 17.98 31.54
C PHE A 34 73.63 17.81 32.04
N THR A 35 74.64 18.26 31.28
CA THR A 35 76.07 18.10 31.64
C THR A 35 76.70 19.32 32.33
N LEU A 36 75.92 20.34 32.68
CA LEU A 36 76.39 21.50 33.45
C LEU A 36 75.78 21.54 34.86
N ARG A 37 76.55 21.04 35.82
CA ARG A 37 76.51 21.42 37.25
C ARG A 37 77.91 21.97 37.54
N ARG A 38 78.13 23.07 38.27
CA ARG A 38 77.35 23.82 39.26
C ARG A 38 78.13 25.13 39.51
N GLU A 39 77.46 26.25 39.77
CA GLU A 39 77.76 27.19 40.87
C GLU A 39 76.82 28.41 40.79
N SER A 40 76.12 28.65 41.90
CA SER A 40 75.41 29.86 42.36
C SER A 40 74.15 30.41 41.64
N GLN A 41 73.00 30.09 42.25
CA GLN A 41 72.00 31.03 42.76
C GLN A 41 71.32 32.01 41.77
N ALA A 42 70.22 31.56 41.14
CA ALA A 42 68.91 32.25 41.10
C ALA A 42 67.87 31.45 40.28
N GLY A 43 66.67 31.24 40.83
CA GLY A 43 65.44 30.94 40.07
C GLY A 43 65.18 29.47 39.69
N PHE A 44 64.65 28.69 40.64
CA PHE A 44 64.18 27.31 40.48
C PHE A 44 62.90 27.22 39.61
N VAL A 45 62.99 27.25 38.28
CA VAL A 45 61.79 27.12 37.40
C VAL A 45 62.00 26.27 36.13
N LEU A 46 63.19 25.70 35.90
CA LEU A 46 63.55 25.15 34.59
C LEU A 46 62.99 23.75 34.27
N PRO A 47 63.07 22.73 35.17
CA PRO A 47 62.54 21.40 34.88
C PRO A 47 61.00 21.36 34.89
N THR A 48 60.37 22.17 35.75
CA THR A 48 58.92 22.26 35.87
C THR A 48 58.29 22.93 34.65
N VAL A 49 58.90 23.99 34.12
CA VAL A 49 58.42 24.65 32.89
C VAL A 49 58.56 23.75 31.67
N VAL A 50 59.67 23.02 31.53
CA VAL A 50 59.85 22.08 30.41
C VAL A 50 58.85 20.92 30.48
N MET A 51 58.59 20.37 31.67
CA MET A 51 57.57 19.33 31.86
C MET A 51 56.16 19.86 31.53
N VAL A 52 55.81 21.06 31.99
CA VAL A 52 54.51 21.68 31.70
C VAL A 52 54.34 21.95 30.21
N ILE A 53 55.36 22.48 29.52
CA ILE A 53 55.31 22.71 28.07
C ILE A 53 55.12 21.38 27.32
N LEU A 54 55.84 20.33 27.71
CA LEU A 54 55.73 19.02 27.06
C LEU A 54 54.32 18.42 27.27
N VAL A 55 53.80 18.48 28.50
CA VAL A 55 52.43 18.02 28.80
C VAL A 55 51.38 18.83 28.04
N VAL A 56 51.49 20.17 28.02
CA VAL A 56 50.56 21.03 27.29
C VAL A 56 50.59 20.74 25.81
N THR A 57 51.77 20.63 25.19
CA THR A 57 51.89 20.31 23.76
C THR A 57 51.29 18.94 23.41
N LEU A 58 51.47 17.93 24.26
CA LEU A 58 50.89 16.60 24.10
C LEU A 58 49.36 16.62 24.24
N ILE A 59 48.85 17.35 25.24
CA ILE A 59 47.41 17.54 25.43
C ILE A 59 46.79 18.29 24.25
N THR A 60 47.40 19.39 23.79
CA THR A 60 46.91 20.12 22.62
C THR A 60 46.93 19.25 21.37
N SER A 61 47.98 18.45 21.17
CA SER A 61 48.06 17.54 20.01
C SER A 61 46.98 16.46 20.09
N ALA A 62 46.76 15.89 21.27
CA ALA A 62 45.71 14.90 21.50
C ALA A 62 44.30 15.47 21.32
N ILE A 63 44.06 16.71 21.75
CA ILE A 63 42.78 17.42 21.52
C ILE A 63 42.57 17.68 20.03
N VAL A 64 43.61 18.11 19.30
CA VAL A 64 43.52 18.33 17.84
C VAL A 64 43.17 17.03 17.13
N ILE A 65 43.84 15.92 17.42
CA ILE A 65 43.53 14.61 16.82
C ILE A 65 42.09 14.17 17.14
N ARG A 66 41.65 14.31 18.40
CA ARG A 66 40.24 14.01 18.75
C ARG A 66 39.25 14.95 18.08
N SER A 67 39.64 16.20 17.83
CA SER A 67 38.78 17.17 17.14
C SER A 67 38.66 16.83 15.65
N THR A 68 39.72 16.31 15.01
CA THR A 68 39.65 15.83 13.63
C THR A 68 38.79 14.57 13.51
N ASP A 69 38.89 13.64 14.46
CA ASP A 69 38.03 12.44 14.47
C ASP A 69 36.55 12.81 14.65
N ARG A 70 36.25 13.75 15.55
CA ARG A 70 34.87 14.25 15.74
C ARG A 70 34.36 14.99 14.51
N ALA A 71 35.21 15.78 13.84
CA ALA A 71 34.84 16.48 12.62
C ALA A 71 34.56 15.50 11.47
N GLN A 72 35.36 14.45 11.31
CA GLN A 72 35.12 13.40 10.33
C GLN A 72 33.83 12.63 10.62
N ASN A 73 33.59 12.24 11.87
CA ASN A 73 32.36 11.56 12.27
C ASN A 73 31.12 12.44 12.04
N ALA A 74 31.18 13.72 12.42
CA ALA A 74 30.09 14.66 12.18
C ALA A 74 29.84 14.87 10.69
N SER A 75 30.89 14.95 9.88
CA SER A 75 30.78 15.05 8.42
C SER A 75 30.11 13.82 7.83
N ASN A 76 30.54 12.62 8.24
CA ASN A 76 29.98 11.37 7.74
C ASN A 76 28.52 11.18 8.16
N MET A 77 28.17 11.55 9.40
CA MET A 77 26.78 11.53 9.87
C MET A 77 25.89 12.48 9.07
N ARG A 78 26.37 13.70 8.77
CA ARG A 78 25.61 14.65 7.95
C ARG A 78 25.39 14.13 6.54
N VAL A 79 26.43 13.61 5.89
CA VAL A 79 26.31 13.03 4.55
C VAL A 79 25.35 11.84 4.58
N SER A 80 25.46 10.95 5.57
CA SER A 80 24.54 9.82 5.69
C SER A 80 23.08 10.26 5.86
N GLN A 81 22.80 11.31 6.62
CA GLN A 81 21.44 11.81 6.81
C GLN A 81 20.87 12.40 5.50
N VAL A 82 21.69 13.15 4.76
CA VAL A 82 21.29 13.72 3.47
C VAL A 82 20.97 12.61 2.47
N VAL A 83 21.87 11.62 2.35
CA VAL A 83 21.72 10.48 1.43
C VAL A 83 20.54 9.56 1.83
N LEU A 84 20.22 9.48 3.11
CA LEU A 84 19.03 8.77 3.60
C LEU A 84 17.75 9.53 3.24
N ASN A 85 17.72 10.84 3.51
CA ASN A 85 16.57 11.69 3.23
C ASN A 85 16.28 11.76 1.72
N SER A 86 17.31 11.70 0.87
CA SER A 86 17.15 11.64 -0.59
C SER A 86 16.59 10.31 -1.10
N ALA A 87 16.65 9.24 -0.30
CA ALA A 87 16.13 7.92 -0.67
C ALA A 87 14.65 7.73 -0.29
N LEU A 88 14.12 8.48 0.68
CA LEU A 88 12.73 8.37 1.13
C LEU A 88 11.69 8.57 0.01
N PRO A 89 11.82 9.58 -0.88
CA PRO A 89 10.87 9.75 -1.98
C PRO A 89 10.81 8.55 -2.93
N ALA A 90 11.88 7.74 -3.00
CA ALA A 90 11.87 6.53 -3.82
C ALA A 90 10.91 5.47 -3.28
N VAL A 91 10.79 5.36 -1.96
CA VAL A 91 9.85 4.43 -1.31
C VAL A 91 8.41 4.88 -1.55
N GLU A 92 8.13 6.18 -1.43
CA GLU A 92 6.80 6.74 -1.68
C GLU A 92 6.38 6.56 -3.15
N ARG A 93 7.25 6.87 -4.10
CA ARG A 93 7.01 6.62 -5.53
C ARG A 93 6.73 5.15 -5.80
N ALA A 94 7.48 4.24 -5.19
CA ALA A 94 7.27 2.80 -5.34
C ALA A 94 5.93 2.33 -4.75
N LYS A 95 5.49 2.88 -3.61
CA LYS A 95 4.17 2.61 -3.03
C LYS A 95 3.05 3.07 -3.97
N LEU A 96 3.11 4.32 -4.43
CA LEU A 96 2.12 4.89 -5.36
C LEU A 96 2.03 4.07 -6.65
N LYS A 97 3.16 3.62 -7.20
CA LYS A 97 3.16 2.72 -8.37
C LYS A 97 2.50 1.37 -8.07
N LEU A 98 2.68 0.81 -6.87
CA LEU A 98 2.00 -0.41 -6.47
C LEU A 98 0.50 -0.19 -6.34
N ASP A 99 0.06 0.88 -5.68
CA ASP A 99 -1.35 1.23 -5.52
C ASP A 99 -2.02 1.39 -6.90
N ALA A 100 -1.45 2.24 -7.76
CA ALA A 100 -1.94 2.45 -9.13
C ALA A 100 -1.91 1.14 -9.97
N ALA A 101 -0.92 0.28 -9.77
CA ALA A 101 -0.83 -0.99 -10.48
C ALA A 101 -1.97 -1.94 -10.13
N PHE A 102 -2.43 -1.96 -8.87
CA PHE A 102 -3.55 -2.80 -8.45
C PHE A 102 -4.92 -2.28 -8.89
N GLU A 103 -5.01 -1.00 -9.24
CA GLU A 103 -6.24 -0.37 -9.78
C GLU A 103 -6.34 -0.44 -11.31
N ASP A 104 -5.24 -0.85 -11.98
CA ASP A 104 -5.14 -0.92 -13.44
C ASP A 104 -6.21 -1.84 -14.05
N PRO A 105 -7.00 -1.37 -15.03
CA PRO A 105 -8.07 -2.15 -15.64
C PRO A 105 -7.59 -3.35 -16.46
N THR A 106 -6.30 -3.40 -16.82
CA THR A 106 -5.73 -4.52 -17.58
C THR A 106 -5.34 -5.71 -16.70
N LEU A 107 -5.35 -5.55 -15.38
CA LEU A 107 -5.20 -6.71 -14.49
C LEU A 107 -6.44 -7.61 -14.58
N PRO A 108 -6.26 -8.93 -14.41
CA PRO A 108 -7.39 -9.84 -14.33
C PRO A 108 -8.27 -9.48 -13.13
N GLN A 109 -9.59 -9.68 -13.26
CA GLN A 109 -10.56 -9.45 -12.18
C GLN A 109 -10.32 -10.40 -10.98
N GLY A 110 -9.69 -11.54 -11.20
CA GLY A 110 -9.23 -12.47 -10.15
C GLY A 110 -7.90 -12.06 -9.51
N THR A 111 -7.34 -12.94 -8.68
CA THR A 111 -6.01 -12.72 -8.08
C THR A 111 -4.94 -12.65 -9.19
N PRO A 112 -4.20 -11.54 -9.35
CA PRO A 112 -3.25 -11.37 -10.45
C PRO A 112 -2.02 -12.24 -10.23
N SER A 113 -1.55 -12.88 -11.30
CA SER A 113 -0.26 -13.59 -11.27
C SER A 113 0.92 -12.62 -11.27
N ASP A 114 2.09 -13.10 -10.84
CA ASP A 114 3.34 -12.32 -10.91
C ASP A 114 3.62 -11.81 -12.32
N LEU A 115 3.32 -12.62 -13.35
CA LEU A 115 3.47 -12.21 -14.75
C LEU A 115 2.55 -11.04 -15.11
N SER A 116 1.28 -11.10 -14.70
CA SER A 116 0.31 -10.03 -14.99
C SER A 116 0.74 -8.73 -14.32
N LEU A 117 1.17 -8.81 -13.06
CA LEU A 117 1.64 -7.64 -12.31
C LEU A 117 2.95 -7.05 -12.89
N ASN A 118 3.86 -7.90 -13.34
CA ASN A 118 5.09 -7.46 -14.00
C ASN A 118 4.81 -6.75 -15.32
N LYS A 119 3.90 -7.27 -16.15
CA LYS A 119 3.49 -6.62 -17.40
C LYS A 119 2.88 -5.24 -17.16
N VAL A 120 2.03 -5.12 -16.14
CA VAL A 120 1.46 -3.82 -15.75
C VAL A 120 2.55 -2.83 -15.38
N LEU A 121 3.44 -3.18 -14.46
CA LEU A 121 4.53 -2.30 -14.03
C LEU A 121 5.56 -1.97 -15.13
N GLU A 122 5.59 -2.75 -16.22
CA GLU A 122 6.39 -2.50 -17.42
C GLU A 122 5.77 -1.48 -18.39
N LYS A 123 4.52 -1.04 -18.20
CA LYS A 123 3.92 0.01 -19.03
C LYS A 123 4.59 1.37 -18.80
N SER A 124 4.63 2.22 -19.83
CA SER A 124 5.27 3.55 -19.77
C SER A 124 4.66 4.48 -18.71
N LYS A 125 3.36 4.36 -18.41
CA LYS A 125 2.68 5.19 -17.40
C LYS A 125 3.24 5.06 -15.98
N TYR A 126 3.88 3.93 -15.66
CA TYR A 126 4.57 3.73 -14.37
C TYR A 126 6.01 4.26 -14.37
N GLN A 127 6.38 5.10 -15.34
CA GLN A 127 7.63 5.83 -15.36
C GLN A 127 7.32 7.31 -15.21
N LEU A 128 7.73 7.91 -14.09
CA LEU A 128 7.54 9.34 -13.87
C LEU A 128 8.42 10.16 -14.82
N GLY A 129 8.06 11.41 -15.09
CA GLY A 129 8.74 12.23 -16.10
C GLY A 129 10.23 12.48 -15.85
N ASP A 130 10.68 12.45 -14.60
CA ASP A 130 12.08 12.60 -14.19
C ASP A 130 12.83 11.26 -14.03
N GLU A 131 12.16 10.14 -14.33
CA GLU A 131 12.70 8.80 -14.14
C GLU A 131 13.20 8.17 -15.43
N VAL A 132 14.19 7.29 -15.27
CA VAL A 132 14.65 6.37 -16.30
C VAL A 132 14.47 4.95 -15.79
N ARG A 133 13.70 4.14 -16.51
CA ARG A 133 13.55 2.71 -16.22
C ARG A 133 14.88 1.98 -16.42
N LEU A 134 15.19 1.08 -15.50
CA LEU A 134 16.38 0.24 -15.51
C LEU A 134 16.00 -1.21 -15.83
N GLN A 135 16.91 -1.88 -16.52
CA GLN A 135 16.86 -3.31 -16.70
C GLN A 135 17.91 -3.95 -15.79
N LEU A 136 17.46 -4.71 -14.81
CA LEU A 136 18.32 -5.50 -13.93
C LEU A 136 18.42 -6.90 -14.51
N ALA A 137 19.60 -7.51 -14.47
CA ALA A 137 19.80 -8.85 -14.97
C ALA A 137 20.72 -9.65 -14.04
N ILE A 138 20.36 -10.91 -13.80
CA ILE A 138 21.16 -11.88 -13.04
C ILE A 138 21.12 -13.18 -13.82
N ASP A 139 22.29 -13.77 -14.02
CA ASP A 139 22.46 -15.09 -14.63
C ASP A 139 22.27 -16.17 -13.56
N PHE A 140 21.29 -17.04 -13.75
CA PHE A 140 20.95 -18.11 -12.81
C PHE A 140 20.33 -19.36 -13.48
N ARG A 141 20.33 -19.45 -14.81
CA ARG A 141 19.72 -20.56 -15.55
C ARG A 141 20.58 -21.83 -15.55
N LYS A 142 19.92 -22.93 -15.92
CA LYS A 142 20.49 -24.28 -15.83
C LYS A 142 21.55 -24.53 -16.89
N ASN A 143 22.79 -24.80 -16.46
CA ASN A 143 23.67 -25.69 -17.21
C ASN A 143 23.45 -27.13 -16.71
N ASN A 144 22.84 -27.98 -17.54
CA ASN A 144 22.78 -29.43 -17.32
C ASN A 144 22.19 -29.88 -15.96
N GLY A 145 21.10 -29.23 -15.52
CA GLY A 145 20.29 -29.69 -14.38
C GLY A 145 20.67 -29.15 -13.00
N SER A 146 21.72 -28.33 -12.89
CA SER A 146 22.08 -27.61 -11.65
C SER A 146 21.88 -26.11 -11.84
N ILE A 147 21.37 -25.42 -10.82
CA ILE A 147 21.26 -23.95 -10.78
C ILE A 147 22.68 -23.39 -10.62
N GLY A 148 23.15 -22.58 -11.56
CA GLY A 148 24.47 -21.93 -11.50
C GLY A 148 24.69 -21.02 -12.69
N GLU A 149 25.52 -19.98 -12.53
CA GLU A 149 25.82 -19.00 -13.58
C GLU A 149 26.30 -19.69 -14.87
N ASP A 150 25.55 -19.55 -15.97
CA ASP A 150 25.89 -20.17 -17.26
C ASP A 150 26.79 -19.28 -18.14
N GLY A 151 27.08 -18.06 -17.66
CA GLY A 151 27.84 -17.00 -18.29
C GLY A 151 27.02 -16.17 -19.29
N LYS A 152 25.71 -16.36 -19.40
CA LYS A 152 24.84 -15.76 -20.43
C LYS A 152 23.48 -15.37 -19.88
N ILE A 153 23.19 -14.08 -19.88
CA ILE A 153 21.84 -13.56 -19.61
C ILE A 153 20.91 -13.91 -20.78
N GLN A 154 19.87 -14.68 -20.51
CA GLN A 154 18.81 -15.07 -21.43
C GLN A 154 17.47 -14.41 -21.03
N PRO A 155 16.98 -13.43 -21.81
CA PRO A 155 15.70 -12.79 -21.56
C PRO A 155 14.57 -13.65 -22.12
N GLU A 156 14.29 -14.82 -21.55
CA GLU A 156 13.22 -15.68 -22.10
C GLU A 156 11.94 -15.55 -21.25
N GLU A 157 11.11 -14.57 -21.62
CA GLU A 157 9.75 -14.35 -21.11
C GLU A 157 8.79 -15.49 -21.49
N ALA A 158 9.16 -16.35 -22.44
CA ALA A 158 8.32 -17.42 -22.97
C ALA A 158 8.12 -18.62 -22.02
N LEU A 159 8.94 -18.76 -20.98
CA LEU A 159 8.94 -19.93 -20.07
C LEU A 159 8.38 -19.62 -18.66
N GLY A 160 7.89 -18.41 -18.43
CA GLY A 160 7.39 -17.94 -17.13
C GLY A 160 8.30 -16.89 -16.48
N LEU A 161 7.71 -15.99 -15.69
CA LEU A 161 8.43 -14.88 -15.04
C LEU A 161 9.45 -15.38 -14.00
N ASP A 162 9.14 -16.51 -13.36
CA ASP A 162 9.97 -17.21 -12.37
C ASP A 162 11.33 -17.66 -12.92
N LYS A 163 11.43 -17.84 -14.24
CA LYS A 163 12.64 -18.23 -14.99
C LYS A 163 13.28 -17.07 -15.75
N SER A 164 12.74 -15.86 -15.65
CA SER A 164 13.30 -14.69 -16.31
C SER A 164 14.52 -14.16 -15.57
N GLU A 165 15.65 -14.09 -16.28
CA GLU A 165 16.91 -13.53 -15.78
C GLU A 165 16.95 -12.01 -15.79
N VAL A 166 15.84 -11.38 -16.22
CA VAL A 166 15.73 -9.95 -16.41
C VAL A 166 14.54 -9.40 -15.64
N SER A 167 14.74 -8.27 -14.95
CA SER A 167 13.67 -7.47 -14.35
C SER A 167 13.68 -6.03 -14.86
N ARG A 168 12.50 -5.50 -15.16
CA ARG A 168 12.29 -4.13 -15.61
C ARG A 168 11.47 -3.28 -14.62
N THR A 169 11.28 -3.78 -13.40
CA THR A 169 10.57 -3.11 -12.30
C THR A 169 11.50 -2.27 -11.43
N ALA A 170 12.49 -1.62 -12.06
CA ALA A 170 13.45 -0.75 -11.40
C ALA A 170 13.59 0.57 -12.16
N TRP A 171 13.85 1.65 -11.42
CA TRP A 171 13.95 3.00 -11.94
C TRP A 171 15.10 3.75 -11.27
N ARG A 172 15.59 4.78 -11.94
CA ARG A 172 16.47 5.79 -11.36
C ARG A 172 15.93 7.19 -11.62
N TYR A 173 16.21 8.11 -10.71
CA TYR A 173 16.00 9.54 -10.92
C TYR A 173 17.16 10.34 -10.32
N PRO A 174 17.45 11.52 -10.87
CA PRO A 174 18.54 12.35 -10.39
C PRO A 174 18.16 13.11 -9.12
N VAL A 175 19.12 13.29 -8.20
CA VAL A 175 18.93 14.04 -6.95
C VAL A 175 20.09 14.99 -6.71
N ASP A 176 19.75 16.16 -6.17
CA ASP A 176 20.68 17.17 -5.69
C ASP A 176 20.84 17.00 -4.18
N THR A 177 21.97 16.47 -3.74
CA THR A 177 22.23 16.21 -2.32
C THR A 177 22.87 17.39 -1.59
N ASP A 178 23.47 18.35 -2.30
CA ASP A 178 24.15 19.50 -1.68
C ASP A 178 23.34 20.81 -1.76
N GLY A 179 22.22 20.81 -2.49
CA GLY A 179 21.26 21.90 -2.60
C GLY A 179 21.73 23.03 -3.51
N ASN A 180 22.67 22.78 -4.41
CA ASN A 180 23.26 23.79 -5.28
C ASN A 180 22.51 24.01 -6.62
N GLY A 181 21.42 23.26 -6.84
CA GLY A 181 20.59 23.33 -8.03
C GLY A 181 21.07 22.44 -9.18
N LYS A 182 22.06 21.58 -8.95
CA LYS A 182 22.51 20.55 -9.89
C LYS A 182 22.49 19.18 -9.25
N PHE A 183 22.19 18.18 -10.06
CA PHE A 183 22.15 16.80 -9.64
C PHE A 183 23.56 16.23 -9.55
N ASP A 184 23.89 15.70 -8.39
CA ASP A 184 25.20 15.14 -8.03
C ASP A 184 25.11 13.65 -7.67
N SER A 185 23.90 13.11 -7.51
CA SER A 185 23.63 11.71 -7.18
C SER A 185 22.46 11.15 -7.98
N PHE A 186 22.39 9.82 -8.08
CA PHE A 186 21.19 9.12 -8.54
C PHE A 186 20.58 8.33 -7.40
N THR A 187 19.27 8.44 -7.24
CA THR A 187 18.51 7.50 -6.42
C THR A 187 17.95 6.42 -7.34
N LEU A 188 18.31 5.17 -7.05
CA LEU A 188 17.79 3.97 -7.69
C LEU A 188 16.78 3.34 -6.76
N TYR A 189 15.74 2.75 -7.34
CA TYR A 189 14.85 1.86 -6.60
C TYR A 189 14.25 0.80 -7.49
N GLY A 190 13.81 -0.30 -6.88
CA GLY A 190 13.08 -1.35 -7.59
C GLY A 190 12.05 -2.02 -6.69
N ILE A 191 11.03 -2.57 -7.35
CA ILE A 191 9.94 -3.30 -6.73
C ILE A 191 10.14 -4.78 -7.06
N TYR A 192 10.26 -5.60 -6.03
CA TYR A 192 10.59 -7.03 -6.13
C TYR A 192 9.53 -7.86 -5.42
N PHE A 193 8.82 -8.66 -6.20
CA PHE A 193 7.67 -9.45 -5.72
C PHE A 193 7.63 -10.85 -6.32
N ARG A 194 8.58 -11.18 -7.20
CA ARG A 194 8.64 -12.48 -7.88
C ARG A 194 8.84 -13.59 -6.85
N THR A 195 8.14 -14.69 -7.06
CA THR A 195 8.31 -15.91 -6.26
C THR A 195 8.87 -17.02 -7.14
N PRO A 196 9.88 -17.79 -6.67
CA PRO A 196 10.34 -18.98 -7.39
C PRO A 196 9.19 -19.96 -7.69
N GLY A 197 9.27 -20.64 -8.83
CA GLY A 197 8.37 -21.74 -9.17
C GLY A 197 8.37 -22.83 -8.09
N ARG A 198 7.30 -23.61 -8.01
CA ARG A 198 7.16 -24.75 -7.10
C ARG A 198 7.50 -26.05 -7.82
N ASP A 199 8.10 -26.99 -7.08
CA ASP A 199 8.49 -28.30 -7.60
C ASP A 199 7.28 -29.15 -8.03
N GLU A 200 7.53 -30.30 -8.67
CA GLU A 200 6.47 -31.22 -9.15
C GLU A 200 5.53 -31.69 -8.02
N THR A 201 5.98 -31.63 -6.76
CA THR A 201 5.17 -31.96 -5.58
C THR A 201 4.33 -30.78 -5.06
N GLY A 202 4.60 -29.57 -5.55
CA GLY A 202 3.94 -28.33 -5.16
C GLY A 202 4.34 -27.80 -3.79
N VAL A 203 5.17 -28.51 -3.03
CA VAL A 203 5.47 -28.18 -1.63
C VAL A 203 6.71 -27.29 -1.52
N ALA A 204 7.77 -27.63 -2.24
CA ALA A 204 9.05 -26.92 -2.17
C ALA A 204 9.21 -25.94 -3.35
N TYR A 205 10.07 -24.93 -3.17
CA TYR A 205 10.49 -24.09 -4.29
C TYR A 205 11.48 -24.83 -5.18
N GLU A 206 11.36 -24.69 -6.51
CA GLU A 206 12.30 -25.30 -7.48
C GLU A 206 13.72 -24.75 -7.36
N ARG A 207 13.86 -23.52 -6.84
CA ARG A 207 15.12 -22.82 -6.65
C ARG A 207 15.12 -21.94 -5.41
N GLU A 208 16.31 -21.63 -4.92
CA GLU A 208 16.50 -20.60 -3.90
C GLU A 208 16.10 -19.21 -4.44
N ARG A 209 15.71 -18.32 -3.52
CA ARG A 209 15.34 -16.94 -3.83
C ARG A 209 16.58 -16.15 -4.25
N LEU A 210 16.45 -15.41 -5.34
CA LEU A 210 17.50 -14.59 -5.92
C LEU A 210 17.27 -13.12 -5.60
N PRO A 211 18.26 -12.23 -5.83
CA PRO A 211 18.08 -10.80 -5.58
C PRO A 211 16.98 -10.13 -6.41
N LEU A 212 16.51 -10.77 -7.50
CA LEU A 212 15.36 -10.30 -8.29
C LEU A 212 14.00 -10.74 -7.72
N ASP A 213 13.98 -11.62 -6.73
CA ASP A 213 12.78 -12.14 -6.09
C ASP A 213 12.44 -11.39 -4.79
N ALA A 214 11.22 -11.58 -4.30
CA ALA A 214 10.89 -11.20 -2.94
C ALA A 214 11.80 -11.95 -1.96
N ARG A 215 12.38 -11.24 -0.98
CA ARG A 215 13.39 -11.79 -0.07
C ARG A 215 12.83 -12.89 0.83
N THR A 216 11.62 -12.69 1.35
CA THR A 216 10.92 -13.68 2.18
C THR A 216 9.45 -13.79 1.76
N PRO A 217 8.77 -14.91 2.07
CA PRO A 217 7.31 -14.97 1.97
C PRO A 217 6.65 -13.94 2.90
N PRO A 218 5.35 -13.66 2.71
CA PRO A 218 4.62 -12.76 3.60
C PRO A 218 4.72 -13.22 5.05
N GLN A 219 4.82 -12.27 5.97
CA GLN A 219 4.87 -12.55 7.39
C GLN A 219 3.52 -13.09 7.86
N ALA A 220 3.56 -14.19 8.62
CA ALA A 220 2.42 -14.63 9.41
C ALA A 220 2.38 -13.82 10.71
N SER A 221 1.19 -13.56 11.26
CA SER A 221 1.10 -12.88 12.56
C SER A 221 1.74 -13.77 13.63
N ALA A 222 2.51 -13.16 14.53
CA ALA A 222 3.31 -13.84 15.56
C ALA A 222 2.47 -14.74 16.50
N THR A 223 1.15 -14.59 16.49
CA THR A 223 0.17 -15.35 17.27
C THR A 223 -0.01 -16.81 16.84
N ASN A 224 0.47 -17.21 15.66
CA ASN A 224 0.41 -18.61 15.21
C ASN A 224 1.61 -19.48 15.64
N GLN A 225 2.37 -19.09 16.68
CA GLN A 225 3.33 -19.98 17.37
C GLN A 225 2.67 -21.11 18.19
N GLY A 226 1.38 -21.36 17.98
CA GLY A 226 0.63 -22.48 18.56
C GLY A 226 0.38 -23.63 17.57
N VAL A 227 -0.58 -24.50 17.94
CA VAL A 227 -0.98 -25.79 17.30
C VAL A 227 -1.19 -25.73 15.77
N CYS A 228 -1.34 -24.54 15.18
CA CYS A 228 -1.54 -24.33 13.74
C CYS A 228 -0.28 -23.96 12.95
N ALA A 229 0.90 -23.91 13.59
CA ALA A 229 2.17 -23.66 12.90
C ALA A 229 2.47 -24.71 11.81
N GLU A 230 2.04 -25.96 12.01
CA GLU A 230 2.22 -27.06 11.04
C GLU A 230 1.23 -26.98 9.86
N ALA A 231 0.08 -26.32 10.04
CA ALA A 231 -0.91 -26.10 8.98
C ALA A 231 -0.46 -25.01 7.97
N LEU A 232 0.47 -24.14 8.35
CA LEU A 232 1.09 -23.16 7.45
C LEU A 232 1.98 -23.83 6.39
N GLY A 233 2.50 -25.03 6.67
CA GLY A 233 3.40 -25.79 5.80
C GLY A 233 2.74 -26.90 4.97
N THR A 234 1.43 -27.12 5.11
CA THR A 234 0.69 -28.16 4.37
C THR A 234 -0.33 -27.53 3.42
N SER A 235 -0.88 -28.35 2.53
CA SER A 235 -1.66 -28.07 1.31
C SER A 235 -2.72 -26.95 1.33
N ALA A 236 -3.07 -26.41 2.50
CA ALA A 236 -3.97 -25.27 2.66
C ALA A 236 -3.30 -23.90 2.41
N SER A 237 -1.97 -23.76 2.56
CA SER A 237 -1.23 -22.53 2.18
C SER A 237 -0.91 -22.46 0.68
N LEU A 238 -1.16 -23.56 -0.05
CA LEU A 238 -0.74 -23.83 -1.43
C LEU A 238 -1.73 -23.36 -2.51
N VAL A 239 -2.93 -22.87 -2.14
CA VAL A 239 -3.98 -22.47 -3.09
C VAL A 239 -3.87 -20.98 -3.45
N GLY A 240 -2.68 -20.54 -3.85
CA GLY A 240 -2.47 -19.20 -4.41
C GLY A 240 -2.16 -19.28 -5.90
N ALA A 241 -2.79 -18.42 -6.70
CA ALA A 241 -2.28 -18.11 -8.03
C ALA A 241 -0.81 -17.68 -7.92
N GLU A 242 0.02 -18.06 -8.89
CA GLU A 242 1.48 -17.80 -8.98
C GLU A 242 1.97 -16.65 -8.08
N GLY A 243 2.59 -16.98 -6.93
CA GLY A 243 3.24 -16.01 -6.04
C GLY A 243 2.40 -15.46 -4.86
N TRP A 244 1.15 -15.89 -4.69
CA TRP A 244 0.32 -15.61 -3.51
C TRP A 244 0.34 -16.77 -2.51
N ASN A 245 0.30 -16.49 -1.21
CA ASN A 245 0.27 -17.50 -0.15
C ASN A 245 -1.00 -17.33 0.69
N LYS A 246 -1.73 -18.42 0.97
CA LYS A 246 -2.88 -18.36 1.88
C LYS A 246 -2.38 -18.39 3.33
N ILE A 247 -2.58 -17.29 4.07
CA ILE A 247 -2.17 -17.11 5.46
C ILE A 247 -3.36 -16.50 6.20
N GLU A 248 -3.82 -17.13 7.29
CA GLU A 248 -4.93 -16.61 8.13
C GLU A 248 -6.23 -16.40 7.32
N GLY A 249 -6.60 -17.35 6.47
CA GLY A 249 -7.83 -17.27 5.67
C GLY A 249 -7.76 -16.34 4.45
N VAL A 250 -6.75 -15.48 4.36
CA VAL A 250 -6.58 -14.49 3.29
C VAL A 250 -5.37 -14.81 2.39
N LEU A 251 -5.37 -14.33 1.15
CA LEU A 251 -4.19 -14.44 0.28
C LEU A 251 -3.27 -13.25 0.56
N LYS A 252 -2.02 -13.53 0.93
CA LYS A 252 -0.99 -12.51 1.14
C LYS A 252 0.12 -12.63 0.10
N LYS A 253 0.68 -11.49 -0.31
CA LYS A 253 1.84 -11.41 -1.19
C LYS A 253 2.82 -10.36 -0.70
N SER A 254 4.10 -10.71 -0.69
CA SER A 254 5.17 -9.84 -0.22
C SER A 254 5.75 -9.00 -1.35
N PHE A 255 5.90 -7.71 -1.08
CA PHE A 255 6.52 -6.71 -1.93
C PHE A 255 7.73 -6.14 -1.20
N TYR A 256 8.90 -6.23 -1.84
CA TYR A 256 10.13 -5.62 -1.37
C TYR A 256 10.47 -4.43 -2.24
N ILE A 257 10.70 -3.29 -1.59
CA ILE A 257 11.19 -2.09 -2.23
C ILE A 257 12.60 -1.87 -1.71
N TYR A 258 13.57 -1.98 -2.61
CA TYR A 258 14.95 -1.61 -2.32
C TYR A 258 15.23 -0.28 -2.98
N THR A 259 15.82 0.65 -2.23
CA THR A 259 16.36 1.89 -2.78
C THR A 259 17.82 2.04 -2.41
N ALA A 260 18.58 2.67 -3.29
CA ALA A 260 19.99 2.96 -3.14
C ALA A 260 20.30 4.33 -3.74
N THR A 261 20.97 5.20 -2.98
CA THR A 261 21.48 6.46 -3.52
C THR A 261 22.97 6.31 -3.82
N VAL A 262 23.37 6.59 -5.07
CA VAL A 262 24.75 6.47 -5.55
C VAL A 262 25.27 7.83 -6.05
N PRO A 263 26.48 8.24 -5.65
CA PRO A 263 27.07 9.50 -6.11
C PRO A 263 27.53 9.40 -7.56
N ILE A 264 27.42 10.50 -8.32
CA ILE A 264 27.89 10.61 -9.69
C ILE A 264 29.41 10.85 -9.68
N THR A 265 30.18 9.91 -10.22
CA THR A 265 31.65 10.02 -10.30
C THR A 265 32.12 10.75 -11.55
N ASP A 266 31.50 10.49 -12.69
CA ASP A 266 31.75 11.22 -13.95
C ASP A 266 30.42 11.44 -14.70
N PRO A 267 29.95 12.70 -14.83
CA PRO A 267 28.72 13.03 -15.53
C PRO A 267 28.80 12.78 -17.06
N LYS A 268 29.98 12.47 -17.61
CA LYS A 268 30.19 12.20 -19.04
C LYS A 268 30.36 10.72 -19.35
N GLU A 269 30.38 9.84 -18.36
CA GLU A 269 30.59 8.41 -18.56
C GLU A 269 29.35 7.76 -19.23
N GLY A 270 29.57 7.00 -20.30
CA GLY A 270 28.60 6.05 -20.85
C GLY A 270 27.38 6.60 -21.61
N ASN A 271 27.40 7.84 -22.14
CA ASN A 271 26.20 8.49 -22.72
C ASN A 271 25.00 8.53 -21.76
N LEU A 272 25.20 8.32 -20.46
CA LEU A 272 24.14 8.22 -19.45
C LEU A 272 23.37 9.53 -19.29
N LEU A 273 23.99 10.65 -19.67
CA LEU A 273 23.52 12.02 -19.51
C LEU A 273 23.84 12.80 -20.79
N GLN A 274 22.93 12.80 -21.76
CA GLN A 274 23.12 13.60 -22.98
C GLN A 274 23.07 15.10 -22.63
N ASN A 275 24.22 15.79 -22.75
CA ASN A 275 24.36 17.25 -22.80
C ASN A 275 23.46 18.05 -21.85
N ASN A 276 23.47 17.74 -20.57
CA ASN A 276 22.64 18.46 -19.61
C ASN A 276 23.52 19.17 -18.57
N ASN A 277 23.53 20.51 -18.60
CA ASN A 277 24.29 21.38 -17.68
C ASN A 277 23.83 21.27 -16.22
N ASN A 278 22.77 20.49 -15.97
CA ASN A 278 22.14 20.28 -14.69
C ASN A 278 22.83 19.19 -13.84
N PHE A 279 23.87 18.53 -14.36
CA PHE A 279 24.59 17.46 -13.65
C PHE A 279 26.01 17.86 -13.32
N GLU A 280 26.51 17.37 -12.18
CA GLU A 280 27.91 17.48 -11.82
C GLU A 280 28.42 16.23 -11.09
N ALA A 281 29.75 16.10 -11.04
CA ALA A 281 30.37 15.06 -10.25
C ALA A 281 30.27 15.43 -8.77
N TYR A 282 29.82 14.50 -7.94
CA TYR A 282 29.67 14.69 -6.50
C TYR A 282 30.99 15.15 -5.87
N GLN A 283 30.95 16.33 -5.24
CA GLN A 283 32.11 16.94 -4.58
C GLN A 283 31.97 16.77 -3.06
N GLY A 284 32.53 15.70 -2.49
CA GLY A 284 32.46 15.50 -1.04
C GLY A 284 32.90 14.12 -0.56
N ASN A 285 32.67 13.84 0.72
CA ASN A 285 32.79 12.47 1.25
C ASN A 285 31.68 11.63 0.65
N THR A 286 32.03 10.55 -0.05
CA THR A 286 31.07 9.62 -0.61
C THR A 286 30.44 8.80 0.51
N ALA A 287 29.11 8.70 0.49
CA ALA A 287 28.36 7.75 1.30
C ALA A 287 27.37 7.01 0.42
N PHE A 288 26.90 5.88 0.91
CA PHE A 288 25.87 5.07 0.29
C PHE A 288 24.78 4.85 1.34
N ALA A 289 23.53 5.07 0.98
CA ALA A 289 22.39 4.66 1.77
C ALA A 289 21.55 3.68 0.96
N GLY A 290 21.21 2.57 1.60
CA GLY A 290 20.23 1.62 1.10
C GLY A 290 19.07 1.53 2.10
N LEU A 291 17.84 1.65 1.62
CA LEU A 291 16.64 1.35 2.42
C LEU A 291 15.96 0.11 1.84
N GLU A 292 15.52 -0.76 2.74
CA GLU A 292 14.63 -1.87 2.44
C GLU A 292 13.29 -1.56 3.09
N TYR A 293 12.23 -1.62 2.29
CA TYR A 293 10.86 -1.54 2.76
C TYR A 293 10.12 -2.80 2.33
N GLN A 294 9.50 -3.48 3.29
CA GLN A 294 8.66 -4.64 3.04
C GLN A 294 7.20 -4.25 3.27
N GLN A 295 6.34 -4.62 2.32
CA GLN A 295 4.90 -4.55 2.47
C GLN A 295 4.27 -5.87 2.03
N ASP A 296 3.42 -6.42 2.90
CA ASP A 296 2.59 -7.56 2.54
C ASP A 296 1.20 -7.05 2.16
N ARG A 297 0.76 -7.34 0.94
CA ARG A 297 -0.59 -7.00 0.46
C ARG A 297 -1.51 -8.18 0.66
N VAL A 298 -2.72 -7.90 1.12
CA VAL A 298 -3.77 -8.89 1.38
C VAL A 298 -4.80 -8.81 0.26
N ARG A 299 -5.32 -9.96 -0.17
CA ARG A 299 -6.46 -10.09 -1.06
C ARG A 299 -7.36 -11.22 -0.58
N ILE A 300 -8.67 -10.97 -0.58
CA ILE A 300 -9.66 -11.98 -0.23
C ILE A 300 -10.32 -12.43 -1.52
N PRO A 301 -10.08 -13.67 -2.00
CA PRO A 301 -10.68 -14.13 -3.24
C PRO A 301 -12.18 -14.37 -3.03
N LEU A 302 -12.98 -14.20 -4.10
CA LEU A 302 -14.43 -14.42 -4.05
C LEU A 302 -14.80 -15.81 -3.53
N GLY A 303 -14.01 -16.84 -3.87
CA GLY A 303 -14.23 -18.21 -3.39
C GLY A 303 -13.96 -18.43 -1.90
N ASN A 304 -13.48 -17.42 -1.16
CA ASN A 304 -13.39 -17.48 0.30
C ASN A 304 -14.69 -17.10 1.00
N ASN A 305 -15.68 -16.60 0.26
CA ASN A 305 -17.00 -16.26 0.77
C ASN A 305 -17.95 -17.45 0.59
N ALA A 306 -18.76 -17.74 1.61
CA ALA A 306 -19.82 -18.75 1.52
C ALA A 306 -21.00 -18.26 0.69
N ILE A 307 -21.31 -16.97 0.79
CA ILE A 307 -22.40 -16.32 0.06
C ILE A 307 -21.86 -15.03 -0.56
N VAL A 308 -22.10 -14.87 -1.87
CA VAL A 308 -21.78 -13.65 -2.63
C VAL A 308 -22.98 -13.28 -3.48
N TYR A 309 -23.52 -12.10 -3.28
CA TYR A 309 -24.60 -11.53 -4.09
C TYR A 309 -24.27 -10.10 -4.51
N GLU A 310 -24.52 -9.77 -5.78
CA GLU A 310 -24.35 -8.42 -6.34
C GLU A 310 -25.53 -7.50 -5.97
N ASP A 311 -26.73 -8.06 -5.93
CA ASP A 311 -27.95 -7.35 -5.58
C ASP A 311 -28.42 -7.77 -4.19
N ASP A 312 -29.71 -7.58 -3.91
CA ASP A 312 -30.28 -7.89 -2.62
C ASP A 312 -30.24 -9.39 -2.33
N LEU A 313 -29.93 -9.71 -1.08
CA LEU A 313 -30.00 -11.05 -0.54
C LEU A 313 -31.19 -11.12 0.42
N ASP A 314 -32.27 -11.75 -0.02
CA ASP A 314 -33.43 -12.08 0.83
C ASP A 314 -33.29 -13.51 1.37
N MET A 315 -32.88 -13.60 2.63
CA MET A 315 -32.74 -14.84 3.38
C MET A 315 -33.90 -14.96 4.36
N PHE A 316 -34.92 -15.68 3.92
CA PHE A 316 -36.03 -16.08 4.75
C PHE A 316 -36.14 -17.61 4.75
N SER A 317 -35.98 -18.21 5.92
CA SER A 317 -36.06 -19.67 6.03
C SER A 317 -37.36 -20.12 6.69
N GLY A 318 -38.03 -21.05 6.02
CA GLY A 318 -39.20 -21.77 6.54
C GLY A 318 -38.83 -22.85 7.56
N PRO A 319 -37.88 -23.75 7.29
CA PRO A 319 -37.21 -24.61 8.29
C PRO A 319 -35.92 -23.97 8.83
N PRO A 320 -35.27 -24.50 9.89
CA PRO A 320 -33.98 -23.97 10.35
C PRO A 320 -32.92 -23.98 9.23
N PHE A 321 -32.25 -22.85 9.00
CA PHE A 321 -31.17 -22.69 8.03
C PHE A 321 -29.95 -22.06 8.68
N ARG A 322 -28.80 -22.70 8.51
CA ARG A 322 -27.57 -22.39 9.24
C ARG A 322 -26.48 -22.05 8.25
N VAL A 323 -26.00 -20.82 8.29
CA VAL A 323 -24.93 -20.33 7.44
C VAL A 323 -23.62 -20.43 8.19
N ASN A 324 -22.61 -20.99 7.55
CA ASN A 324 -21.25 -21.04 8.07
C ASN A 324 -20.31 -20.47 7.00
N GLY A 325 -19.66 -19.35 7.31
CA GLY A 325 -18.72 -18.67 6.42
C GLY A 325 -19.05 -17.22 6.13
N ARG A 326 -18.09 -16.56 5.47
CA ARG A 326 -18.13 -15.14 5.14
C ARG A 326 -19.26 -14.83 4.15
N VAL A 327 -20.02 -13.78 4.42
CA VAL A 327 -21.15 -13.33 3.60
C VAL A 327 -20.82 -11.97 3.00
N VAL A 328 -20.99 -11.83 1.69
CA VAL A 328 -20.80 -10.56 0.99
C VAL A 328 -22.03 -10.28 0.15
N VAL A 329 -22.64 -9.12 0.37
CA VAL A 329 -23.80 -8.62 -0.37
C VAL A 329 -23.51 -7.19 -0.77
N ASN A 330 -23.44 -6.89 -2.08
CA ASN A 330 -23.13 -5.53 -2.51
C ASN A 330 -24.32 -4.57 -2.37
N SER A 331 -25.54 -5.10 -2.20
CA SER A 331 -26.78 -4.37 -1.95
C SER A 331 -27.31 -4.66 -0.54
N ASN A 332 -28.62 -4.80 -0.37
CA ASN A 332 -29.24 -4.99 0.94
C ASN A 332 -29.25 -6.46 1.39
N LEU A 333 -29.07 -6.66 2.70
CA LEU A 333 -29.32 -7.94 3.35
C LEU A 333 -30.67 -7.89 4.06
N HIS A 334 -31.61 -8.68 3.57
CA HIS A 334 -32.89 -8.92 4.22
C HIS A 334 -32.80 -10.28 4.91
N ALA A 335 -32.64 -10.29 6.24
CA ALA A 335 -32.53 -11.50 7.02
C ALA A 335 -33.74 -11.59 7.96
N GLY A 336 -34.62 -12.56 7.72
CA GLY A 336 -35.80 -12.79 8.55
C GLY A 336 -35.92 -14.27 8.91
N GLU A 337 -36.64 -14.54 9.99
CA GLU A 337 -36.80 -15.88 10.54
C GLU A 337 -38.28 -16.20 10.81
N SER A 338 -38.73 -17.35 10.31
CA SER A 338 -39.93 -18.00 10.85
C SER A 338 -39.64 -19.25 11.70
N SER A 339 -38.45 -19.88 11.62
CA SER A 339 -38.09 -21.05 12.45
C SER A 339 -36.60 -21.47 12.59
N GLY A 340 -35.61 -20.62 12.29
CA GLY A 340 -34.23 -20.83 12.77
C GLY A 340 -33.14 -20.41 11.81
N LEU A 341 -33.06 -19.14 11.39
CA LEU A 341 -31.95 -18.60 10.60
C LEU A 341 -30.80 -18.24 11.53
N TYR A 342 -29.62 -18.80 11.30
CA TYR A 342 -28.46 -18.58 12.18
C TYR A 342 -27.17 -18.41 11.37
N PHE A 343 -26.37 -17.39 11.70
CA PHE A 343 -25.05 -17.14 11.13
C PHE A 343 -23.93 -17.55 12.10
N TYR A 344 -23.28 -18.69 11.83
CA TYR A 344 -22.23 -19.26 12.69
C TYR A 344 -20.83 -18.68 12.42
N GLN A 345 -19.94 -18.80 13.41
CA GLN A 345 -18.50 -18.80 13.18
C GLN A 345 -18.06 -20.02 12.36
N VAL A 346 -16.93 -19.88 11.67
CA VAL A 346 -16.36 -20.98 10.89
C VAL A 346 -15.62 -21.95 11.78
N SER A 347 -16.01 -23.22 11.71
CA SER A 347 -15.39 -24.33 12.44
C SER A 347 -15.56 -24.25 13.97
N SER A 348 -14.99 -25.23 14.68
CA SER A 348 -14.96 -25.21 16.16
C SER A 348 -13.92 -24.21 16.66
N ASP A 349 -14.10 -23.68 17.86
CA ASP A 349 -13.18 -22.78 18.57
C ASP A 349 -11.71 -23.28 18.67
N GLU A 350 -11.51 -24.60 18.62
CA GLU A 350 -10.20 -25.27 18.60
C GLU A 350 -9.55 -25.40 17.20
N SER A 351 -10.26 -25.01 16.14
CA SER A 351 -9.82 -25.18 14.75
C SER A 351 -8.90 -24.06 14.28
N CYS A 352 -7.95 -24.38 13.40
CA CYS A 352 -7.12 -23.38 12.74
C CYS A 352 -7.88 -22.47 11.76
N PHE A 353 -9.14 -22.82 11.45
CA PHE A 353 -10.03 -22.00 10.62
C PHE A 353 -10.97 -21.11 11.44
N TYR A 354 -10.92 -21.20 12.78
CA TYR A 354 -11.68 -20.33 13.68
C TYR A 354 -10.97 -18.99 13.80
N GLU A 355 -11.31 -18.10 12.88
CA GLU A 355 -10.79 -16.73 12.75
C GLU A 355 -11.97 -15.79 12.44
N ALA A 356 -11.95 -14.57 12.99
CA ALA A 356 -13.01 -13.59 12.78
C ALA A 356 -13.27 -13.33 11.28
N GLU A 357 -12.21 -13.19 10.48
CA GLU A 357 -12.30 -12.86 9.05
C GLU A 357 -13.03 -13.94 8.23
N ASN A 358 -12.94 -15.22 8.63
CA ASN A 358 -13.51 -16.31 7.86
C ASN A 358 -15.05 -16.32 7.86
N ALA A 359 -15.67 -15.58 8.78
CA ALA A 359 -17.11 -15.57 8.93
C ALA A 359 -17.71 -14.14 8.94
N LYS A 360 -16.89 -13.12 8.66
CA LYS A 360 -17.29 -11.72 8.51
C LYS A 360 -18.49 -11.55 7.57
N MET A 361 -19.36 -10.59 7.86
CA MET A 361 -20.46 -10.21 6.97
C MET A 361 -20.26 -8.78 6.47
N ILE A 362 -20.28 -8.60 5.15
CA ILE A 362 -20.09 -7.31 4.49
C ILE A 362 -21.32 -7.04 3.63
N VAL A 363 -22.05 -5.99 3.97
CA VAL A 363 -23.27 -5.57 3.29
C VAL A 363 -23.04 -4.15 2.78
N GLY A 364 -22.97 -3.96 1.46
CA GLY A 364 -22.82 -2.62 0.86
C GLY A 364 -24.07 -1.76 1.02
N GLY A 365 -25.23 -2.40 1.16
CA GLY A 365 -26.52 -1.76 1.37
C GLY A 365 -26.98 -1.71 2.82
N ASN A 366 -28.30 -1.76 2.97
CA ASN A 366 -28.98 -1.75 4.25
C ASN A 366 -29.20 -3.17 4.77
N ILE A 367 -29.27 -3.32 6.09
CA ILE A 367 -29.77 -4.50 6.78
C ILE A 367 -31.18 -4.28 7.30
N THR A 368 -32.04 -5.26 7.07
CA THR A 368 -33.41 -5.35 7.60
C THR A 368 -33.67 -6.73 8.20
N ASN A 369 -34.56 -6.80 9.18
CA ASN A 369 -34.90 -8.03 9.91
C ASN A 369 -36.23 -8.67 9.46
N ASP A 370 -36.55 -8.59 8.17
CA ASP A 370 -37.83 -9.06 7.62
C ASP A 370 -37.69 -9.40 6.13
N ARG A 371 -38.64 -10.18 5.61
CA ARG A 371 -38.69 -10.64 4.23
C ARG A 371 -39.19 -9.57 3.26
N VAL A 372 -38.61 -9.52 2.07
CA VAL A 372 -39.15 -8.71 0.97
C VAL A 372 -40.54 -9.25 0.55
N GLY A 373 -41.55 -8.38 0.59
CA GLY A 373 -42.94 -8.69 0.29
C GLY A 373 -43.81 -8.92 1.53
N SER A 374 -43.23 -8.85 2.73
CA SER A 374 -43.98 -8.81 3.98
C SER A 374 -44.72 -7.48 4.13
N THR A 375 -45.92 -7.53 4.70
CA THR A 375 -46.68 -6.34 5.13
C THR A 375 -46.61 -6.11 6.63
N ASP A 376 -46.04 -7.07 7.36
CA ASP A 376 -45.95 -7.05 8.81
C ASP A 376 -44.59 -6.47 9.19
N GLY A 377 -44.54 -5.47 10.07
CA GLY A 377 -43.29 -4.82 10.43
C GLY A 377 -42.35 -5.79 11.14
N GLY A 378 -41.18 -6.07 10.54
CA GLY A 378 -40.19 -7.06 10.99
C GLY A 378 -40.07 -7.29 12.49
N THR A 379 -40.63 -8.40 12.96
CA THR A 379 -40.47 -8.92 14.33
C THR A 379 -39.43 -10.01 14.44
N ASP A 380 -38.85 -10.43 13.33
CA ASP A 380 -37.96 -11.58 13.31
C ASP A 380 -36.60 -11.18 13.91
N GLU A 381 -36.05 -12.10 14.70
CA GLU A 381 -34.74 -12.02 15.32
C GLU A 381 -33.87 -13.08 14.65
N VAL A 382 -32.71 -12.68 14.14
CA VAL A 382 -31.77 -13.59 13.47
C VAL A 382 -30.47 -13.58 14.24
N ASP A 383 -30.09 -14.74 14.75
CA ASP A 383 -28.90 -14.92 15.57
C ASP A 383 -27.61 -14.94 14.74
N VAL A 384 -26.57 -14.31 15.28
CA VAL A 384 -25.24 -14.16 14.70
C VAL A 384 -24.19 -14.43 15.76
N ASP A 385 -23.27 -15.36 15.48
CA ASP A 385 -22.11 -15.58 16.34
C ASP A 385 -21.08 -14.44 16.22
N LEU A 386 -20.61 -13.95 17.36
CA LEU A 386 -19.49 -13.03 17.52
C LEU A 386 -18.23 -13.78 17.97
N PHE A 387 -17.11 -13.48 17.32
CA PHE A 387 -15.82 -14.11 17.58
C PHE A 387 -15.22 -13.62 18.90
N ARG A 388 -14.85 -14.56 19.78
CA ARG A 388 -14.28 -14.25 21.11
C ARG A 388 -12.82 -14.68 21.27
N GLY A 389 -12.15 -14.99 20.18
CA GLY A 389 -10.83 -15.61 20.19
C GLY A 389 -10.89 -17.14 20.23
N ARG A 390 -9.80 -17.80 19.85
CA ARG A 390 -9.71 -19.26 19.84
C ARG A 390 -9.93 -19.86 21.23
N LYS A 391 -10.51 -21.07 21.27
CA LYS A 391 -10.85 -21.82 22.49
C LYS A 391 -11.86 -21.12 23.40
N GLN A 392 -12.62 -20.18 22.84
CA GLN A 392 -13.74 -19.54 23.49
C GLN A 392 -14.97 -19.80 22.64
N ASP A 393 -16.06 -20.20 23.27
CA ASP A 393 -17.35 -20.26 22.60
C ASP A 393 -17.73 -18.85 22.09
N PRO A 394 -18.34 -18.75 20.89
CA PRO A 394 -18.77 -17.46 20.37
C PRO A 394 -19.78 -16.78 21.30
N ALA A 395 -19.82 -15.44 21.28
CA ALA A 395 -20.96 -14.70 21.81
C ALA A 395 -22.09 -14.68 20.76
N GLU A 396 -23.29 -14.29 21.15
CA GLU A 396 -24.43 -14.16 20.25
C GLU A 396 -24.87 -12.70 20.20
N ALA A 397 -25.25 -12.24 19.01
CA ALA A 397 -25.92 -10.97 18.76
C ALA A 397 -26.99 -11.16 17.69
N GLU A 398 -27.96 -10.24 17.63
CA GLU A 398 -29.15 -10.42 16.80
C GLU A 398 -29.32 -9.30 15.78
N ILE A 399 -29.68 -9.68 14.55
CA ILE A 399 -30.30 -8.76 13.58
C ILE A 399 -31.78 -8.67 13.94
N ASN A 400 -32.22 -7.52 14.44
CA ASN A 400 -33.58 -7.29 14.90
C ASN A 400 -34.02 -5.84 14.69
N SER A 401 -35.21 -5.49 15.17
CA SER A 401 -35.80 -4.16 15.00
C SER A 401 -34.98 -3.01 15.61
N SER A 402 -34.10 -3.30 16.57
CA SER A 402 -33.22 -2.35 17.24
C SER A 402 -31.85 -2.23 16.57
N THR A 403 -31.37 -3.27 15.87
CA THR A 403 -30.04 -3.32 15.25
C THR A 403 -30.07 -3.12 13.72
N LYS A 404 -31.25 -3.13 13.09
CA LYS A 404 -31.39 -2.79 11.66
C LYS A 404 -30.90 -1.38 11.32
N SER A 405 -30.44 -1.23 10.08
CA SER A 405 -29.79 -0.01 9.56
C SER A 405 -30.73 1.12 9.15
N THR A 406 -32.04 0.87 9.02
CA THR A 406 -33.02 1.88 8.57
C THR A 406 -34.20 2.00 9.52
N SER A 407 -34.90 3.13 9.45
CA SER A 407 -36.14 3.33 10.21
C SER A 407 -37.36 2.63 9.59
N SER A 408 -37.32 2.31 8.29
CA SER A 408 -38.45 1.68 7.60
C SER A 408 -38.79 0.34 8.25
N SER A 409 -40.08 0.12 8.48
CA SER A 409 -40.62 -1.14 8.99
C SER A 409 -40.82 -2.19 7.90
N ASN A 410 -40.67 -1.82 6.62
CA ASN A 410 -40.99 -2.67 5.49
C ASN A 410 -39.75 -2.95 4.64
N SER A 411 -39.29 -4.20 4.61
CA SER A 411 -38.14 -4.61 3.79
C SER A 411 -38.35 -4.36 2.30
N SER A 412 -39.59 -4.37 1.79
CA SER A 412 -39.88 -4.03 0.39
C SER A 412 -39.60 -2.58 0.03
N GLU A 413 -39.70 -1.66 0.98
CA GLU A 413 -39.36 -0.24 0.76
C GLU A 413 -37.83 -0.05 0.71
N VAL A 414 -37.11 -0.85 1.50
CA VAL A 414 -35.63 -0.81 1.58
C VAL A 414 -34.98 -1.51 0.38
N ALA A 415 -35.66 -2.50 -0.19
CA ALA A 415 -35.17 -3.28 -1.32
C ALA A 415 -34.73 -2.39 -2.50
N TYR A 416 -33.73 -2.87 -3.23
CA TYR A 416 -33.05 -2.20 -4.31
C TYR A 416 -33.89 -2.22 -5.58
N ASN A 417 -34.17 -1.03 -6.09
CA ASN A 417 -34.81 -0.84 -7.38
C ASN A 417 -33.73 -0.75 -8.48
N THR A 418 -33.30 -1.92 -8.95
CA THR A 418 -32.29 -2.03 -10.02
C THR A 418 -32.70 -1.24 -11.27
N GLN A 419 -33.97 -1.29 -11.67
CA GLN A 419 -34.44 -0.57 -12.86
C GLN A 419 -34.20 0.95 -12.71
N ALA A 420 -34.61 1.54 -11.59
CA ALA A 420 -34.45 2.97 -11.37
C ALA A 420 -32.97 3.39 -11.31
N PHE A 421 -32.10 2.55 -10.73
CA PHE A 421 -30.67 2.81 -10.71
C PHE A 421 -30.06 2.73 -12.11
N GLU A 422 -30.37 1.71 -12.89
CA GLU A 422 -29.89 1.57 -14.28
C GLU A 422 -30.36 2.72 -15.18
N GLU A 423 -31.59 3.21 -15.00
CA GLU A 423 -32.11 4.38 -15.70
C GLU A 423 -31.30 5.65 -15.36
N ARG A 424 -30.92 5.84 -14.08
CA ARG A 424 -30.03 6.94 -13.67
C ARG A 424 -28.64 6.83 -14.27
N ILE A 425 -28.02 5.64 -14.19
CA ILE A 425 -26.68 5.40 -14.76
C ILE A 425 -26.70 5.62 -16.28
N SER A 426 -27.71 5.09 -16.97
CA SER A 426 -27.86 5.28 -18.42
C SER A 426 -27.95 6.76 -18.78
N LEU A 427 -28.76 7.54 -18.06
CA LEU A 427 -28.89 8.98 -18.31
C LEU A 427 -27.58 9.73 -18.03
N LEU A 428 -26.87 9.42 -16.95
CA LEU A 428 -25.56 10.02 -16.63
C LEU A 428 -24.54 9.75 -17.73
N VAL A 429 -24.47 8.51 -18.21
CA VAL A 429 -23.57 8.10 -19.28
C VAL A 429 -23.95 8.75 -20.60
N GLU A 430 -25.24 8.81 -20.96
CA GLU A 430 -25.71 9.49 -22.17
C GLU A 430 -25.38 10.98 -22.16
N GLU A 431 -25.61 11.67 -21.03
CA GLU A 431 -25.26 13.08 -20.89
C GLU A 431 -23.75 13.31 -20.98
N ALA A 432 -22.93 12.43 -20.41
CA ALA A 432 -21.47 12.52 -20.46
C ALA A 432 -20.93 12.22 -21.87
N MET A 433 -21.49 11.22 -22.54
CA MET A 433 -21.16 10.89 -23.94
C MET A 433 -21.49 12.05 -24.89
N GLY A 434 -22.52 12.84 -24.58
CA GLY A 434 -22.84 14.08 -25.30
C GLY A 434 -21.84 15.22 -25.11
N GLN A 435 -20.93 15.14 -24.14
CA GLN A 435 -19.85 16.11 -23.93
C GLN A 435 -18.61 15.79 -24.76
N ASN A 436 -17.72 16.76 -24.86
CA ASN A 436 -16.41 16.57 -25.48
C ASN A 436 -15.60 15.53 -24.69
N PRO A 437 -15.03 14.48 -25.30
CA PRO A 437 -14.20 13.50 -24.61
C PRO A 437 -13.04 14.08 -23.81
N ASN A 438 -12.51 15.25 -24.22
CA ASN A 438 -11.45 15.93 -23.49
C ASN A 438 -11.90 16.54 -22.15
N ASN A 439 -13.21 16.52 -21.87
CA ASN A 439 -13.79 16.98 -20.61
C ASN A 439 -14.01 15.82 -19.62
N ASP A 440 -13.75 14.57 -20.03
CA ASP A 440 -13.78 13.45 -19.11
C ASP A 440 -12.62 13.59 -18.10
N PRO A 441 -12.76 13.11 -16.86
CA PRO A 441 -11.67 13.04 -15.88
C PRO A 441 -10.40 12.40 -16.44
N GLU A 442 -9.23 12.84 -15.99
CA GLU A 442 -7.92 12.36 -16.46
C GLU A 442 -7.81 10.83 -16.31
N ASP A 443 -8.27 10.30 -15.18
CA ASP A 443 -8.33 8.86 -14.90
C ASP A 443 -9.11 8.07 -15.97
N ILE A 444 -10.22 8.63 -16.47
CA ILE A 444 -11.04 7.98 -17.51
C ILE A 444 -10.28 8.02 -18.83
N GLN A 445 -9.71 9.17 -19.19
CA GLN A 445 -8.94 9.32 -20.42
C GLN A 445 -7.77 8.32 -20.45
N ASP A 446 -7.07 8.17 -19.33
CA ASP A 446 -5.95 7.22 -19.18
C ASP A 446 -6.40 5.77 -19.30
N ARG A 447 -7.53 5.39 -18.66
CA ARG A 447 -8.09 4.04 -18.77
C ARG A 447 -8.54 3.71 -20.18
N ILE A 448 -9.16 4.66 -20.88
CA ILE A 448 -9.54 4.51 -22.29
C ILE A 448 -8.26 4.29 -23.12
N ASN A 449 -7.24 5.13 -22.94
CA ASN A 449 -5.97 5.00 -23.65
C ASN A 449 -5.29 3.64 -23.37
N ASP A 450 -5.32 3.16 -22.13
CA ASP A 450 -4.77 1.86 -21.75
C ASP A 450 -5.47 0.69 -22.44
N ARG A 451 -6.82 0.73 -22.52
CA ARG A 451 -7.60 -0.34 -23.17
C ARG A 451 -7.48 -0.33 -24.68
N MET A 452 -7.41 0.86 -25.29
CA MET A 452 -7.21 1.02 -26.73
C MET A 452 -5.79 0.60 -27.17
N ASN A 453 -4.79 0.76 -26.31
CA ASN A 453 -3.39 0.44 -26.59
C ASN A 453 -2.90 -0.84 -25.88
N ALA A 454 -3.80 -1.70 -25.39
CA ALA A 454 -3.43 -2.91 -24.68
C ALA A 454 -2.65 -3.89 -25.61
N ASP A 455 -1.55 -4.46 -25.10
CA ASP A 455 -0.72 -5.43 -25.84
C ASP A 455 -1.49 -6.71 -26.20
N VAL A 456 -2.52 -7.04 -25.42
CA VAL A 456 -3.35 -8.23 -25.59
C VAL A 456 -4.80 -7.77 -25.75
N ASN A 457 -5.39 -8.09 -26.92
CA ASN A 457 -6.76 -7.72 -27.29
C ASN A 457 -7.06 -6.22 -27.11
N PRO A 458 -6.39 -5.32 -27.84
CA PRO A 458 -6.73 -3.90 -27.83
C PRO A 458 -8.17 -3.70 -28.30
N GLU A 459 -8.93 -2.89 -27.57
CA GLU A 459 -10.26 -2.51 -28.03
C GLU A 459 -10.12 -1.52 -29.21
N THR A 460 -11.03 -1.62 -30.17
CA THR A 460 -10.96 -0.81 -31.41
C THR A 460 -12.05 0.24 -31.50
N ASP A 461 -13.06 0.16 -30.64
CA ASP A 461 -14.20 1.07 -30.60
C ASP A 461 -14.07 2.03 -29.42
N PHE A 462 -13.60 3.24 -29.70
CA PHE A 462 -13.40 4.29 -28.69
C PHE A 462 -14.69 4.63 -27.95
N ASP A 463 -15.81 4.76 -28.67
CA ASP A 463 -17.09 5.17 -28.06
C ASP A 463 -17.64 4.08 -27.14
N LYS A 464 -17.42 2.81 -27.49
CA LYS A 464 -17.75 1.67 -26.63
C LYS A 464 -16.90 1.68 -25.35
N VAL A 465 -15.57 1.80 -25.46
CA VAL A 465 -14.68 1.86 -24.27
C VAL A 465 -15.04 3.04 -23.39
N ARG A 466 -15.20 4.23 -23.98
CA ARG A 466 -15.57 5.45 -23.26
C ARG A 466 -16.87 5.27 -22.49
N ARG A 467 -17.89 4.68 -23.13
CA ARG A 467 -19.18 4.38 -22.48
C ARG A 467 -19.00 3.45 -21.29
N GLU A 468 -18.26 2.35 -21.44
CA GLU A 468 -18.02 1.38 -20.37
C GLU A 468 -17.24 1.98 -19.20
N GLU A 469 -16.20 2.78 -19.46
CA GLU A 469 -15.43 3.44 -18.39
C GLU A 469 -16.25 4.52 -17.67
N LEU A 470 -17.08 5.29 -18.40
CA LEU A 470 -18.02 6.24 -17.80
C LEU A 470 -19.08 5.52 -16.96
N GLU A 471 -19.57 4.37 -17.40
CA GLU A 471 -20.51 3.57 -16.63
C GLU A 471 -19.91 3.12 -15.30
N VAL A 472 -18.69 2.58 -15.31
CA VAL A 472 -17.95 2.22 -14.08
C VAL A 472 -17.72 3.45 -13.21
N TRP A 473 -17.34 4.58 -13.80
CA TRP A 473 -17.10 5.84 -13.08
C TRP A 473 -18.35 6.30 -12.32
N PHE A 474 -19.51 6.34 -12.99
CA PHE A 474 -20.76 6.78 -12.38
C PHE A 474 -21.32 5.76 -11.40
N ARG A 475 -21.22 4.45 -11.64
CA ARG A 475 -21.64 3.42 -10.69
C ARG A 475 -20.92 3.57 -9.34
N ASN A 476 -19.62 3.87 -9.35
CA ASN A 476 -18.85 4.04 -8.12
C ASN A 476 -19.17 5.35 -7.36
N ARG A 477 -19.87 6.29 -8.00
CA ARG A 477 -20.22 7.62 -7.46
C ARG A 477 -21.72 7.85 -7.35
N THR A 478 -22.55 6.85 -7.64
CA THR A 478 -24.01 6.96 -7.53
C THR A 478 -24.47 6.02 -6.44
N ARG A 479 -25.26 6.53 -5.49
CA ARG A 479 -25.85 5.71 -4.44
C ARG A 479 -26.93 4.80 -5.03
N ARG A 480 -27.13 3.62 -4.45
CA ARG A 480 -28.20 2.71 -4.88
C ARG A 480 -29.59 3.31 -4.59
N VAL A 481 -30.58 2.95 -5.41
CA VAL A 481 -31.95 3.49 -5.33
C VAL A 481 -32.87 2.49 -4.64
N PRO A 482 -33.46 2.82 -3.48
CA PRO A 482 -34.46 1.96 -2.84
C PRO A 482 -35.86 2.17 -3.43
N PHE A 483 -36.74 1.18 -3.30
CA PHE A 483 -38.15 1.30 -3.70
C PHE A 483 -38.93 2.38 -2.94
N GLN A 484 -38.48 2.76 -1.74
CA GLN A 484 -39.03 3.89 -1.00
C GLN A 484 -38.85 5.22 -1.73
N GLU A 485 -37.79 5.34 -2.53
CA GLU A 485 -37.48 6.56 -3.27
C GLU A 485 -38.13 6.60 -4.64
N VAL A 486 -38.06 5.48 -5.36
CA VAL A 486 -38.71 5.32 -6.67
C VAL A 486 -39.57 4.07 -6.62
N GLY A 487 -40.88 4.26 -6.69
CA GLY A 487 -41.84 3.16 -6.63
C GLY A 487 -41.73 2.22 -7.83
N PHE A 488 -42.33 1.03 -7.69
CA PHE A 488 -42.37 0.06 -8.78
C PHE A 488 -43.10 0.64 -10.02
N GLY A 489 -42.41 0.64 -11.16
CA GLY A 489 -42.95 1.15 -12.43
C GLY A 489 -42.93 2.68 -12.56
N GLU A 490 -42.32 3.39 -11.62
CA GLU A 490 -42.05 4.83 -11.74
C GLU A 490 -40.73 5.08 -12.50
N ASP A 491 -40.59 6.27 -13.07
CA ASP A 491 -39.37 6.70 -13.77
C ASP A 491 -38.24 7.00 -12.77
N GLY A 492 -37.15 6.23 -12.85
CA GLY A 492 -35.98 6.34 -11.98
C GLY A 492 -35.26 7.69 -12.07
N THR A 493 -35.42 8.40 -13.19
CA THR A 493 -34.82 9.72 -13.40
C THR A 493 -35.69 10.85 -12.86
N GLY A 494 -36.98 10.59 -12.61
CA GLY A 494 -37.96 11.61 -12.24
C GLY A 494 -38.09 12.73 -13.29
N GLY A 495 -37.80 12.45 -14.56
CA GLY A 495 -37.78 13.42 -15.66
C GLY A 495 -36.69 14.49 -15.56
N LYS A 496 -35.65 14.29 -14.74
CA LYS A 496 -34.56 15.26 -14.59
C LYS A 496 -33.71 15.36 -15.87
N THR A 497 -33.17 16.54 -16.11
CA THR A 497 -32.20 16.84 -17.18
C THR A 497 -31.06 17.67 -16.59
N ASN A 498 -29.87 17.60 -17.17
CA ASN A 498 -28.63 18.15 -16.61
C ASN A 498 -28.27 17.50 -15.27
N VAL A 499 -28.05 16.19 -15.30
CA VAL A 499 -27.82 15.35 -14.11
C VAL A 499 -26.34 15.23 -13.72
N LEU A 500 -25.47 16.02 -14.35
CA LEU A 500 -24.03 16.02 -14.14
C LEU A 500 -23.53 17.31 -13.46
N GLU A 501 -22.72 17.14 -12.43
CA GLU A 501 -21.95 18.19 -11.75
C GLU A 501 -20.44 17.99 -11.99
N GLY A 502 -19.62 19.04 -11.79
CA GLY A 502 -18.17 18.95 -11.97
C GLY A 502 -17.70 18.76 -13.42
N LYS A 503 -18.51 19.17 -14.41
CA LYS A 503 -18.21 18.99 -15.85
C LYS A 503 -16.86 19.58 -16.23
N GLY A 504 -16.03 18.80 -16.95
CA GLY A 504 -14.71 19.24 -17.41
C GLY A 504 -13.64 19.28 -16.32
N THR A 505 -13.89 18.61 -15.20
CA THR A 505 -12.95 18.48 -14.07
C THR A 505 -12.91 17.03 -13.61
N ASP A 506 -11.91 16.67 -12.81
CA ASP A 506 -11.82 15.33 -12.20
C ASP A 506 -12.91 15.07 -11.14
N LEU A 507 -13.67 16.11 -10.78
CA LEU A 507 -14.80 16.06 -9.85
C LEU A 507 -16.14 15.73 -10.53
N LEU A 508 -16.10 15.21 -11.76
CA LEU A 508 -17.29 14.81 -12.51
C LEU A 508 -18.13 13.79 -11.71
N ARG A 509 -19.38 14.15 -11.41
CA ARG A 509 -20.29 13.32 -10.60
C ARG A 509 -21.76 13.48 -10.99
N PRO A 510 -22.65 12.59 -10.51
CA PRO A 510 -24.08 12.83 -10.53
C PRO A 510 -24.47 14.07 -9.72
N ILE A 511 -25.68 14.58 -9.93
CA ILE A 511 -26.28 15.57 -9.04
C ILE A 511 -26.26 15.09 -7.58
N ASP A 512 -26.14 16.05 -6.67
CA ASP A 512 -26.07 15.80 -5.21
C ASP A 512 -27.16 14.85 -4.68
N GLU A 513 -28.36 14.87 -5.27
CA GLU A 513 -29.48 14.00 -4.88
C GLU A 513 -29.23 12.51 -5.12
N TRP A 514 -28.43 12.18 -6.14
CA TRP A 514 -28.05 10.81 -6.49
C TRP A 514 -26.68 10.41 -5.93
N HIS A 515 -25.92 11.38 -5.44
CA HIS A 515 -24.63 11.14 -4.81
C HIS A 515 -24.75 10.98 -3.28
N TYR A 516 -25.50 11.86 -2.62
CA TYR A 516 -25.55 11.94 -1.16
C TYR A 516 -26.92 11.60 -0.55
N PRO A 517 -26.97 10.94 0.63
CA PRO A 517 -28.19 10.73 1.41
C PRO A 517 -28.54 11.98 2.25
N LYS A 518 -28.76 13.14 1.61
CA LYS A 518 -29.17 14.36 2.35
C LYS A 518 -30.60 14.20 2.89
N LYS A 519 -30.96 14.85 4.01
CA LYS A 519 -32.30 14.79 4.64
C LYS A 519 -33.50 15.01 3.70
N ALA A 520 -33.29 15.72 2.58
CA ALA A 520 -34.32 15.94 1.57
C ALA A 520 -34.62 14.69 0.72
N ASN A 521 -33.64 13.78 0.59
CA ASN A 521 -33.65 12.64 -0.34
C ASN A 521 -33.48 11.29 0.37
N ASP A 522 -33.06 11.27 1.64
CA ASP A 522 -33.06 10.05 2.47
C ASP A 522 -34.47 9.75 3.01
N LEU A 523 -35.28 9.12 2.15
CA LEU A 523 -36.63 8.68 2.52
C LEU A 523 -36.64 7.42 3.39
N LEU A 524 -35.52 6.67 3.45
CA LEU A 524 -35.37 5.49 4.30
C LEU A 524 -35.06 5.85 5.77
N LYS A 525 -34.48 7.03 5.98
CA LYS A 525 -33.94 7.52 7.27
C LYS A 525 -32.99 6.50 7.87
N ILE A 526 -31.74 6.56 7.40
CA ILE A 526 -30.66 5.69 7.86
C ILE A 526 -30.45 5.90 9.37
N ARG A 527 -30.23 4.81 10.09
CA ARG A 527 -29.86 4.80 11.51
C ARG A 527 -28.34 4.74 11.61
N GLU A 528 -27.72 5.91 11.71
CA GLU A 528 -26.26 6.07 11.72
C GLU A 528 -25.52 5.30 12.84
N GLN A 529 -26.22 4.91 13.91
CA GLN A 529 -25.67 4.14 15.03
C GLN A 529 -25.83 2.62 14.87
N ASN A 530 -26.42 2.14 13.77
CA ASN A 530 -26.78 0.74 13.58
C ASN A 530 -26.15 0.11 12.33
N PRO A 531 -25.70 -1.16 12.40
CA PRO A 531 -25.60 -1.98 13.61
C PRO A 531 -24.54 -1.40 14.58
N PRO A 532 -24.72 -1.54 15.91
CA PRO A 532 -23.79 -0.97 16.88
C PRO A 532 -22.40 -1.60 16.71
N ALA A 533 -21.35 -0.80 16.67
CA ALA A 533 -19.97 -1.24 16.49
C ALA A 533 -19.05 -0.70 17.59
N THR A 534 -17.94 -1.38 17.81
CA THR A 534 -16.85 -0.91 18.67
C THR A 534 -16.00 0.11 17.91
N ASP A 535 -15.49 1.13 18.60
CA ASP A 535 -14.59 2.12 17.99
C ASP A 535 -13.39 1.43 17.33
N PRO A 536 -13.07 1.73 16.05
CA PRO A 536 -11.90 1.21 15.37
C PRO A 536 -10.58 1.41 16.14
N GLU A 537 -10.41 2.51 16.87
CA GLU A 537 -9.21 2.78 17.67
C GLU A 537 -9.14 1.92 18.94
N ASP A 538 -10.28 1.58 19.53
CA ASP A 538 -10.34 0.63 20.65
C ASP A 538 -10.11 -0.81 20.16
N LEU A 539 -10.63 -1.16 18.98
CA LEU A 539 -10.37 -2.45 18.33
C LEU A 539 -8.89 -2.64 17.96
N LYS A 540 -8.19 -1.55 17.59
CA LYS A 540 -6.74 -1.57 17.31
C LYS A 540 -5.87 -1.72 18.56
N GLN A 541 -6.37 -1.34 19.73
CA GLN A 541 -5.63 -1.43 21.01
C GLN A 541 -5.68 -2.83 21.64
N GLU A 542 -6.64 -3.66 21.25
CA GLU A 542 -6.71 -5.06 21.68
C GLU A 542 -5.75 -5.93 20.85
N ASP A 543 -4.63 -6.35 21.46
CA ASP A 543 -3.68 -7.31 20.87
C ASP A 543 -3.87 -8.69 21.53
N PRO A 544 -4.19 -9.76 20.76
CA PRO A 544 -4.40 -9.80 19.31
C PRO A 544 -5.76 -9.25 18.88
N PRO A 545 -5.92 -8.81 17.62
CA PRO A 545 -7.09 -8.08 17.20
C PRO A 545 -8.30 -9.01 17.11
N THR A 546 -9.48 -8.40 17.16
CA THR A 546 -10.77 -8.93 16.68
C THR A 546 -11.66 -9.70 17.66
N ILE A 547 -11.63 -9.45 18.98
CA ILE A 547 -12.81 -9.83 19.78
C ILE A 547 -13.98 -8.97 19.30
N GLU A 548 -14.97 -9.61 18.67
CA GLU A 548 -16.21 -8.96 18.25
C GLU A 548 -17.09 -8.81 19.50
N LYS A 549 -17.37 -7.58 19.91
CA LYS A 549 -18.21 -7.27 21.09
C LYS A 549 -19.64 -6.94 20.70
N LEU A 550 -19.80 -6.30 19.55
CA LEU A 550 -21.06 -5.82 19.04
C LEU A 550 -21.32 -6.34 17.62
N LEU A 551 -22.59 -6.32 17.20
CA LEU A 551 -22.98 -6.84 15.89
C LEU A 551 -22.25 -6.15 14.73
N GLY A 552 -22.00 -4.84 14.83
CA GLY A 552 -21.27 -4.05 13.84
C GLY A 552 -19.80 -4.43 13.72
N ASP A 553 -19.22 -5.09 14.73
CA ASP A 553 -17.87 -5.65 14.63
C ASP A 553 -17.84 -6.89 13.72
N ARG A 554 -19.00 -7.54 13.52
CA ARG A 554 -19.17 -8.75 12.71
C ARG A 554 -19.77 -8.44 11.35
N LEU A 555 -20.76 -7.55 11.33
CA LEU A 555 -21.60 -7.18 10.20
C LEU A 555 -21.37 -5.70 9.86
N LEU A 556 -20.68 -5.44 8.74
CA LEU A 556 -20.46 -4.09 8.23
C LEU A 556 -21.58 -3.69 7.26
N ALA A 557 -22.12 -2.48 7.42
CA ALA A 557 -23.20 -1.93 6.62
C ALA A 557 -22.74 -0.67 5.88
N GLY A 558 -22.88 -0.65 4.55
CA GLY A 558 -22.55 0.49 3.69
C GLY A 558 -23.72 1.44 3.43
N ASN A 559 -24.95 1.08 3.85
CA ASN A 559 -26.16 1.89 3.74
C ASN A 559 -26.45 2.41 2.33
N ASN A 560 -26.07 1.64 1.29
CA ASN A 560 -26.27 1.94 -0.12
C ASN A 560 -25.51 3.18 -0.62
N LEU A 561 -24.49 3.60 0.11
CA LEU A 561 -23.66 4.74 -0.24
C LEU A 561 -22.72 4.42 -1.42
N PRO A 562 -22.34 5.44 -2.20
CA PRO A 562 -21.39 5.24 -3.29
C PRO A 562 -20.01 4.86 -2.72
N ALA A 563 -19.22 4.16 -3.52
CA ALA A 563 -17.86 3.76 -3.15
C ALA A 563 -16.91 4.96 -3.00
N PHE A 564 -17.16 6.04 -3.75
CA PHE A 564 -16.48 7.31 -3.59
C PHE A 564 -17.49 8.41 -3.31
N TRP A 565 -17.18 9.25 -2.33
CA TRP A 565 -17.91 10.48 -2.04
C TRP A 565 -16.93 11.66 -2.07
N LEU A 566 -17.42 12.85 -2.36
CA LEU A 566 -16.58 14.05 -2.39
C LEU A 566 -16.46 14.65 -0.99
N ASP A 567 -15.23 14.77 -0.50
CA ASP A 567 -14.93 15.51 0.73
C ASP A 567 -14.81 17.01 0.39
N GLU A 568 -15.82 17.78 0.79
CA GLU A 568 -15.88 19.23 0.56
C GLU A 568 -14.74 20.01 1.23
N SER A 569 -14.05 19.42 2.24
CA SER A 569 -12.97 20.08 2.95
C SER A 569 -11.65 20.10 2.17
N ILE A 570 -11.42 19.06 1.37
CA ILE A 570 -10.20 18.88 0.55
C ILE A 570 -10.47 18.93 -0.96
N ASP A 571 -11.74 19.00 -1.37
CA ASP A 571 -12.19 19.06 -2.77
C ASP A 571 -11.70 17.85 -3.60
N GLU A 572 -11.78 16.65 -3.00
CA GLU A 572 -11.31 15.39 -3.59
C GLU A 572 -12.28 14.24 -3.31
N PHE A 573 -12.33 13.25 -4.21
CA PHE A 573 -13.07 12.02 -3.95
C PHE A 573 -12.32 11.14 -2.96
N VAL A 574 -12.99 10.76 -1.89
CA VAL A 574 -12.50 9.84 -0.88
C VAL A 574 -13.31 8.55 -0.88
N GLY A 575 -12.63 7.42 -0.66
CA GLY A 575 -13.21 6.08 -0.63
C GLY A 575 -13.03 5.42 0.74
N GLU A 576 -12.56 4.18 0.77
CA GLU A 576 -12.39 3.34 1.98
C GLU A 576 -11.55 3.96 3.11
N LEU A 577 -10.67 4.92 2.79
CA LEU A 577 -9.82 5.61 3.77
C LEU A 577 -10.36 6.99 4.18
N GLY A 578 -11.47 7.44 3.58
CA GLY A 578 -12.12 8.69 3.93
C GLY A 578 -12.95 8.53 5.19
N GLU A 579 -12.63 9.26 6.25
CA GLU A 579 -13.42 9.31 7.48
C GLU A 579 -14.43 10.46 7.38
N GLN A 580 -15.73 10.14 7.43
CA GLN A 580 -16.77 11.15 7.57
C GLN A 580 -17.14 11.29 9.06
N GLU A 581 -16.80 12.42 9.68
CA GLU A 581 -17.27 12.75 11.03
C GLU A 581 -18.79 12.99 10.99
N LEU A 582 -19.57 12.03 11.52
CA LEU A 582 -21.00 12.22 11.71
C LEU A 582 -21.27 13.12 12.93
N SER A 583 -22.24 14.03 12.79
CA SER A 583 -22.62 15.01 13.82
C SER A 583 -23.47 14.38 14.93
N VAL A 584 -22.93 13.39 15.64
CA VAL A 584 -23.66 12.64 16.67
C VAL A 584 -23.04 12.91 18.04
N GLU A 585 -23.87 13.27 19.04
CA GLU A 585 -23.41 13.35 20.43
C GLU A 585 -23.10 11.94 20.94
N TRP A 586 -21.84 11.72 21.25
CA TRP A 586 -21.25 10.50 21.78
C TRP A 586 -21.91 10.10 23.10
N THR A 587 -22.52 8.91 23.16
CA THR A 587 -23.03 8.34 24.41
C THR A 587 -22.29 7.04 24.72
N ASP A 588 -21.86 6.87 25.97
CA ASP A 588 -21.04 5.76 26.51
C ASP A 588 -21.66 4.34 26.40
N ALA A 589 -22.69 4.13 25.57
CA ALA A 589 -23.44 2.88 25.44
C ALA A 589 -23.58 2.36 24.00
N GLY A 590 -22.88 2.94 23.03
CA GLY A 590 -22.90 2.50 21.63
C GLY A 590 -22.38 3.61 20.72
N PHE A 591 -21.35 3.31 19.95
CA PHE A 591 -20.62 4.31 19.18
C PHE A 591 -21.15 4.40 17.74
N PRO A 592 -21.24 5.61 17.17
CA PRO A 592 -21.65 5.80 15.79
C PRO A 592 -20.63 5.17 14.83
N ILE A 593 -21.14 4.61 13.73
CA ILE A 593 -20.33 4.09 12.64
C ILE A 593 -19.59 5.27 12.00
N ALA A 594 -18.26 5.20 11.90
CA ALA A 594 -17.56 5.89 10.83
C ALA A 594 -18.08 5.27 9.53
N VAL A 595 -18.87 6.03 8.77
CA VAL A 595 -19.39 5.59 7.48
C VAL A 595 -18.20 5.44 6.55
N VAL A 596 -17.62 4.24 6.55
CA VAL A 596 -16.58 3.86 5.60
C VAL A 596 -17.32 3.42 4.34
N PRO A 597 -17.10 4.08 3.19
CA PRO A 597 -17.46 3.52 1.91
C PRO A 597 -16.74 2.18 1.79
N ILE A 598 -17.47 1.09 2.00
CA ILE A 598 -16.92 -0.24 1.80
C ILE A 598 -16.64 -0.30 0.30
N GLY A 599 -15.36 -0.38 -0.07
CA GLY A 599 -14.91 -0.33 -1.45
C GLY A 599 -15.77 -1.22 -2.34
N SER A 600 -16.25 -0.65 -3.45
CA SER A 600 -17.03 -1.40 -4.42
C SER A 600 -16.26 -2.66 -4.84
N PHE A 601 -16.85 -3.83 -4.62
CA PHE A 601 -16.64 -4.91 -5.56
C PHE A 601 -17.09 -4.37 -6.91
N ARG A 602 -16.16 -4.32 -7.89
CA ARG A 602 -16.53 -3.94 -9.26
C ARG A 602 -17.72 -4.82 -9.67
N PRO A 603 -18.80 -4.23 -10.22
CA PRO A 603 -19.93 -5.02 -10.71
C PRO A 603 -19.43 -6.04 -11.73
N LEU A 604 -19.95 -7.26 -11.60
CA LEU A 604 -19.80 -8.33 -12.58
C LEU A 604 -20.50 -7.92 -13.89
N ASN A 605 -19.83 -7.14 -14.74
CA ASN A 605 -20.22 -7.04 -16.14
C ASN A 605 -19.69 -8.30 -16.85
N GLY A 606 -20.62 -9.11 -17.35
CA GLY A 606 -20.37 -10.39 -18.04
C GLY A 606 -19.73 -10.26 -19.41
#